data_AF-B3SE07-F1
#
_entry.id   AF-B3SE07-F1
#
_cell.length_a   1.000
_cell.length_b   1.000
_cell.length_c   1.000
_cell.angle_alpha   90.00
_cell.angle_beta   90.00
_cell.angle_gamma   90.00
#
_symmetry.space_group_name_H-M   'P 1'
#
loop_
_entity.id
_entity.type
_entity.pdbx_description
1 polymer ?
#
loop_
_entity_poly.entity_id
_entity_poly.type
_entity_poly.pdbx_seq_one_letter_code
_entity_poly.pdbx_strand_id
1 'polypeptide(L)'
;MPIERGLDPHINHASENSKNYINFFTYSEYKKEQTKYSYFKLEKVFGTRKANFINKLKYWLSKCGRNINGISGKWIYNPTHEWANQLNCSTSTIKRLIKSLEEQGIILSKKVNAKRYNQTKWYSLNFNLLNNMLTSQDIKDNTVKNKWTNRLVQNEPIIISNNRNNYTNTSSKKFKNNYSDSKEEEINFSNVLKERTAQKTKLTTNETKLVEQMVYLWNKVFIYSRNPIKAYISKSNKKALVDVLNNHFEGDLDKWREYALAVNSSQFLMGEKETKKNFRAIFSWLIKEETLEKIMNNEYGIGDRELDMNNISKNIEEKKEEVVNKMDKKISEYMKIKINDKKEREEFIEYVKSASITEDDRYGILKNIIKQVPKNYILEREEYKEIKENLYESYVMKKHLSITKIEVREKIRNKIKKIIENKENSHKLLEELDKKIMKKQVLKQMS
;
A
#
# COMPACT_ATOMS: atom_id res chain seq x y z
N MET A 1 1.84 -12.52 82.08
CA MET A 1 1.50 -11.08 82.13
C MET A 1 1.34 -10.56 80.70
N PRO A 2 0.46 -9.56 80.46
CA PRO A 2 -0.76 -9.71 79.63
C PRO A 2 -0.77 -8.82 78.36
N ILE A 3 -1.76 -8.78 77.44
CA ILE A 3 -3.10 -9.41 77.25
C ILE A 3 -3.33 -9.49 75.69
N GLU A 4 -3.96 -10.51 75.07
CA GLU A 4 -5.42 -10.71 74.85
C GLU A 4 -6.10 -9.54 74.08
N ARG A 5 -7.00 -9.64 73.08
CA ARG A 5 -7.91 -10.67 72.47
C ARG A 5 -7.93 -10.41 70.94
N GLY A 6 -8.29 -11.28 69.99
CA GLY A 6 -9.33 -12.33 69.89
C GLY A 6 -10.13 -12.04 68.58
N LEU A 7 -10.73 -12.96 67.83
CA LEU A 7 -10.97 -14.40 67.94
C LEU A 7 -10.95 -15.03 66.53
N ASP A 8 -10.54 -16.29 66.45
CA ASP A 8 -11.02 -17.28 65.46
C ASP A 8 -11.86 -18.28 66.29
N PRO A 9 -12.89 -18.99 65.77
CA PRO A 9 -12.57 -20.16 64.94
C PRO A 9 -13.63 -20.63 63.89
N HIS A 10 -13.09 -21.24 62.82
CA HIS A 10 -13.49 -22.54 62.25
C HIS A 10 -14.66 -22.75 61.24
N ILE A 11 -14.23 -23.33 60.08
CA ILE A 11 -14.79 -24.51 59.36
C ILE A 11 -15.75 -24.28 58.16
N ASN A 12 -15.09 -24.22 57.00
CA ASN A 12 -15.27 -25.05 55.79
C ASN A 12 -16.49 -24.97 54.83
N HIS A 13 -16.09 -25.08 53.54
CA HIS A 13 -16.79 -25.61 52.36
C HIS A 13 -18.12 -24.97 51.89
N ALA A 14 -18.04 -24.17 50.81
CA ALA A 14 -18.68 -24.51 49.53
C ALA A 14 -18.23 -23.59 48.35
N SER A 15 -17.85 -24.23 47.22
CA SER A 15 -17.70 -23.64 45.87
C SER A 15 -16.65 -22.54 45.62
N GLU A 16 -15.42 -22.96 45.32
CA GLU A 16 -14.48 -22.17 44.50
C GLU A 16 -14.95 -22.13 43.04
N ASN A 17 -15.93 -21.25 42.72
CA ASN A 17 -16.19 -20.87 41.31
C ASN A 17 -16.85 -19.49 41.13
N SER A 18 -17.33 -18.83 42.20
CA SER A 18 -17.97 -17.50 42.10
C SER A 18 -17.00 -16.31 42.21
N LYS A 19 -15.89 -16.45 42.97
CA LYS A 19 -15.01 -15.32 43.30
C LYS A 19 -14.13 -14.80 42.14
N ASN A 20 -13.89 -15.60 41.09
CA ASN A 20 -13.09 -15.17 39.92
C ASN A 20 -13.90 -14.42 38.84
N TYR A 21 -15.23 -14.58 38.79
CA TYR A 21 -16.06 -13.87 37.79
C TYR A 21 -16.38 -12.43 38.20
N ILE A 22 -16.65 -12.19 39.49
CA ILE A 22 -17.00 -10.86 40.03
C ILE A 22 -15.86 -9.86 39.82
N ASN A 23 -14.60 -10.30 39.94
CA ASN A 23 -13.42 -9.44 39.82
C ASN A 23 -13.05 -9.10 38.35
N PHE A 24 -13.44 -9.95 37.39
CA PHE A 24 -13.19 -9.69 35.97
C PHE A 24 -14.23 -8.74 35.36
N PHE A 25 -15.49 -8.83 35.80
CA PHE A 25 -16.57 -7.97 35.32
C PHE A 25 -16.32 -6.52 35.75
N THR A 26 -16.08 -6.29 37.04
CA THR A 26 -15.75 -4.97 37.63
C THR A 26 -14.48 -4.37 37.04
N TYR A 27 -13.42 -5.15 36.82
CA TYR A 27 -12.22 -4.66 36.13
C TYR A 27 -12.50 -4.30 34.65
N SER A 28 -13.37 -5.04 33.97
CA SER A 28 -13.79 -4.70 32.60
C SER A 28 -14.59 -3.40 32.56
N GLU A 29 -15.44 -3.14 33.56
CA GLU A 29 -16.27 -1.94 33.67
C GLU A 29 -15.43 -0.74 34.07
N TYR A 30 -14.61 -0.85 35.11
CA TYR A 30 -13.60 0.17 35.48
C TYR A 30 -12.71 0.56 34.28
N LYS A 31 -12.30 -0.40 33.45
CA LYS A 31 -11.51 -0.14 32.25
C LYS A 31 -12.31 0.52 31.13
N LYS A 32 -13.61 0.19 30.97
CA LYS A 32 -14.53 0.91 30.06
C LYS A 32 -14.74 2.34 30.54
N GLU A 33 -14.95 2.55 31.84
CA GLU A 33 -15.13 3.87 32.46
C GLU A 33 -13.88 4.75 32.37
N GLN A 34 -12.70 4.24 32.73
CA GLN A 34 -11.41 4.91 32.51
C GLN A 34 -11.22 5.29 31.03
N THR A 35 -11.59 4.42 30.10
CA THR A 35 -11.50 4.70 28.65
C THR A 35 -12.52 5.77 28.22
N LYS A 36 -13.74 5.74 28.76
CA LYS A 36 -14.81 6.73 28.51
C LYS A 36 -14.46 8.10 29.08
N TYR A 37 -13.94 8.15 30.31
CA TYR A 37 -13.44 9.35 30.98
C TYR A 37 -12.24 9.96 30.24
N SER A 38 -11.27 9.12 29.82
CA SER A 38 -10.15 9.56 28.97
C SER A 38 -10.59 10.10 27.61
N TYR A 39 -11.68 9.59 27.02
CA TYR A 39 -12.23 10.14 25.78
C TYR A 39 -12.98 11.46 26.01
N PHE A 40 -13.78 11.57 27.07
CA PHE A 40 -14.52 12.79 27.40
C PHE A 40 -13.58 13.99 27.62
N LYS A 41 -12.45 13.81 28.32
CA LYS A 41 -11.43 14.87 28.46
C LYS A 41 -10.86 15.32 27.10
N LEU A 42 -10.55 14.37 26.21
CA LEU A 42 -10.09 14.69 24.85
C LEU A 42 -11.15 15.43 24.03
N GLU A 43 -12.43 15.05 24.16
CA GLU A 43 -13.53 15.71 23.48
C GLU A 43 -13.76 17.14 24.00
N LYS A 44 -13.65 17.37 25.31
CA LYS A 44 -13.76 18.72 25.89
C LYS A 44 -12.65 19.66 25.42
N VAL A 45 -11.41 19.18 25.31
CA VAL A 45 -10.25 20.02 24.94
C VAL A 45 -10.10 20.19 23.42
N PHE A 46 -10.40 19.16 22.62
CA PHE A 46 -10.13 19.17 21.17
C PHE A 46 -11.37 19.07 20.27
N GLY A 47 -12.54 18.78 20.83
CA GLY A 47 -13.76 18.50 20.08
C GLY A 47 -13.82 17.08 19.50
N THR A 48 -15.04 16.57 19.34
CA THR A 48 -15.39 15.17 18.97
C THR A 48 -14.52 14.58 17.86
N ARG A 49 -14.32 15.30 16.76
CA ARG A 49 -13.59 14.78 15.58
C ARG A 49 -12.08 14.64 15.83
N LYS A 50 -11.46 15.58 16.55
CA LYS A 50 -10.03 15.49 16.93
C LYS A 50 -9.83 14.44 18.01
N ALA A 51 -10.71 14.38 19.01
CA ALA A 51 -10.68 13.38 20.08
C ALA A 51 -10.74 11.95 19.52
N ASN A 52 -11.67 11.68 18.59
CA ASN A 52 -11.77 10.39 17.91
C ASN A 52 -10.50 10.04 17.12
N PHE A 53 -9.90 11.01 16.40
CA PHE A 53 -8.64 10.79 15.70
C PHE A 53 -7.50 10.46 16.68
N ILE A 54 -7.33 11.25 17.75
CA ILE A 54 -6.29 11.04 18.77
C ILE A 54 -6.42 9.66 19.41
N ASN A 55 -7.64 9.25 19.80
CA ASN A 55 -7.86 7.93 20.38
C ASN A 55 -7.60 6.79 19.38
N LYS A 56 -7.99 6.93 18.11
CA LYS A 56 -7.70 5.93 17.08
C LYS A 56 -6.19 5.80 16.83
N LEU A 57 -5.47 6.92 16.78
CA LEU A 57 -4.00 6.93 16.67
C LEU A 57 -3.34 6.29 17.91
N LYS A 58 -3.77 6.65 19.13
CA LYS A 58 -3.29 6.07 20.40
C LYS A 58 -3.50 4.56 20.46
N TYR A 59 -4.68 4.07 20.06
CA TYR A 59 -4.99 2.64 19.97
C TYR A 59 -4.01 1.90 19.07
N TRP A 60 -3.82 2.40 17.84
CA TRP A 60 -2.91 1.75 16.91
C TRP A 60 -1.46 1.84 17.39
N LEU A 61 -1.02 2.96 17.98
CA LEU A 61 0.36 3.12 18.49
C LEU A 61 0.67 2.08 19.56
N SER A 62 -0.32 1.76 20.41
CA SER A 62 -0.25 0.67 21.38
C SER A 62 -0.17 -0.71 20.71
N LYS A 63 -1.02 -0.99 19.71
CA LYS A 63 -1.16 -2.32 19.08
C LYS A 63 -0.09 -2.67 18.06
N CYS A 64 0.32 -1.73 17.21
CA CYS A 64 1.14 -1.99 16.01
C CYS A 64 2.18 -0.90 15.71
N GLY A 65 2.41 0.04 16.64
CA GLY A 65 3.42 1.09 16.48
C GLY A 65 4.84 0.54 16.40
N ARG A 66 5.64 1.04 15.44
CA ARG A 66 7.01 0.59 15.14
C ARG A 66 8.01 1.69 15.49
N ASN A 67 9.22 1.30 15.88
CA ASN A 67 10.35 2.23 15.99
C ASN A 67 10.91 2.52 14.58
N ILE A 68 11.46 3.71 14.37
CA ILE A 68 12.10 4.11 13.11
C ILE A 68 13.54 4.50 13.41
N ASN A 69 14.51 3.98 12.65
CA ASN A 69 15.92 4.30 12.86
C ASN A 69 16.16 5.83 12.83
N GLY A 70 16.85 6.35 13.84
CA GLY A 70 17.11 7.79 14.00
C GLY A 70 15.91 8.62 14.47
N ILE A 71 14.86 8.01 15.02
CA ILE A 71 13.71 8.73 15.61
C ILE A 71 13.22 8.01 16.88
N SER A 72 13.14 8.74 17.99
CA SER A 72 12.57 8.20 19.23
C SER A 72 11.05 8.01 19.14
N GLY A 73 10.53 7.11 19.97
CA GLY A 73 9.10 6.78 20.09
C GLY A 73 8.57 5.79 19.05
N LYS A 74 7.32 5.37 19.26
CA LYS A 74 6.58 4.52 18.32
C LYS A 74 5.88 5.36 17.25
N TRP A 75 5.86 4.86 16.02
CA TRP A 75 5.28 5.52 14.85
C TRP A 75 4.41 4.56 14.05
N ILE A 76 3.42 5.11 13.34
CA ILE A 76 2.54 4.37 12.42
C ILE A 76 2.54 4.96 11.04
N TYR A 77 2.82 4.10 10.08
CA TYR A 77 2.52 4.31 8.68
C TYR A 77 1.02 4.09 8.43
N ASN A 78 0.29 5.12 8.02
CA ASN A 78 -1.11 4.96 7.59
C ASN A 78 -1.50 6.01 6.53
N PRO A 79 -2.05 5.64 5.36
CA PRO A 79 -2.53 6.61 4.37
C PRO A 79 -3.70 7.48 4.88
N THR A 80 -3.83 8.68 4.33
CA THR A 80 -4.91 9.62 4.71
C THR A 80 -6.32 9.09 4.41
N HIS A 81 -6.48 8.24 3.39
CA HIS A 81 -7.77 7.64 3.06
C HIS A 81 -8.15 6.49 4.02
N GLU A 82 -7.17 5.75 4.54
CA GLU A 82 -7.42 4.73 5.57
C GLU A 82 -7.90 5.36 6.89
N TRP A 83 -7.31 6.50 7.29
CA TRP A 83 -7.85 7.29 8.39
C TRP A 83 -9.28 7.79 8.14
N ALA A 84 -9.60 8.13 6.88
CA ALA A 84 -10.92 8.62 6.48
C ALA A 84 -11.99 7.52 6.57
N ASN A 85 -11.65 6.33 6.08
CA ASN A 85 -12.47 5.11 6.20
C ASN A 85 -12.69 4.74 7.68
N GLN A 86 -11.63 4.73 8.49
CA GLN A 86 -11.71 4.34 9.91
C GLN A 86 -12.51 5.31 10.81
N LEU A 87 -12.73 6.54 10.34
CA LEU A 87 -13.45 7.60 11.05
C LEU A 87 -14.71 8.06 10.30
N ASN A 88 -15.16 7.29 9.30
CA ASN A 88 -16.35 7.53 8.49
C ASN A 88 -16.52 9.00 8.04
N CYS A 89 -15.46 9.62 7.53
CA CYS A 89 -15.50 11.00 7.05
C CYS A 89 -14.65 11.22 5.80
N SER A 90 -14.75 12.39 5.18
CA SER A 90 -14.02 12.68 3.94
C SER A 90 -12.51 12.79 4.15
N THR A 91 -11.74 12.45 3.11
CA THR A 91 -10.28 12.64 3.11
C THR A 91 -9.87 14.11 3.33
N SER A 92 -10.67 15.07 2.87
CA SER A 92 -10.48 16.50 3.15
C SER A 92 -10.67 16.84 4.62
N THR A 93 -11.61 16.19 5.32
CA THR A 93 -11.82 16.36 6.75
C THR A 93 -10.66 15.81 7.57
N ILE A 94 -10.16 14.62 7.24
CA ILE A 94 -8.93 14.09 7.86
C ILE A 94 -7.74 15.00 7.63
N LYS A 95 -7.52 15.53 6.41
CA LYS A 95 -6.41 16.45 6.14
C LYS A 95 -6.47 17.70 7.03
N ARG A 96 -7.65 18.30 7.20
CA ARG A 96 -7.86 19.45 8.09
C ARG A 96 -7.61 19.10 9.56
N LEU A 97 -8.13 17.96 10.03
CA LEU A 97 -7.93 17.47 11.41
C LEU A 97 -6.45 17.22 11.72
N ILE A 98 -5.76 16.49 10.83
CA ILE A 98 -4.34 16.19 10.96
C ILE A 98 -3.52 17.48 10.93
N LYS A 99 -3.74 18.38 9.95
CA LYS A 99 -3.00 19.65 9.87
C LYS A 99 -3.16 20.47 11.15
N SER A 100 -4.38 20.60 11.66
CA SER A 100 -4.64 21.37 12.88
C SER A 100 -4.04 20.73 14.14
N LEU A 101 -3.90 19.41 14.19
CA LEU A 101 -3.23 18.70 15.29
C LEU A 101 -1.69 18.67 15.15
N GLU A 102 -1.17 18.78 13.93
CA GLU A 102 0.25 19.02 13.63
C GLU A 102 0.65 20.45 14.03
N GLU A 103 -0.16 21.46 13.69
CA GLU A 103 0.00 22.87 14.10
C GLU A 103 -0.04 23.04 15.64
N GLN A 104 -0.84 22.23 16.33
CA GLN A 104 -0.90 22.19 17.80
C GLN A 104 0.22 21.35 18.44
N GLY A 105 1.13 20.75 17.66
CA GLY A 105 2.25 19.93 18.16
C GLY A 105 1.87 18.58 18.80
N ILE A 106 0.58 18.23 18.78
CA ILE A 106 0.02 17.00 19.38
C ILE A 106 0.35 15.79 18.52
N ILE A 107 0.20 15.93 17.20
CA ILE A 107 0.59 14.91 16.23
C ILE A 107 1.96 15.27 15.67
N LEU A 108 2.90 14.34 15.82
CA LEU A 108 4.16 14.38 15.09
C LEU A 108 3.96 13.63 13.79
N SER A 109 4.35 14.21 12.65
CA SER A 109 4.28 13.53 11.36
C SER A 109 5.62 13.59 10.62
N LYS A 110 5.99 12.50 9.95
CA LYS A 110 7.21 12.43 9.12
C LYS A 110 6.93 11.77 7.79
N LYS A 111 7.32 12.43 6.70
CA LYS A 111 7.25 11.87 5.34
C LYS A 111 8.56 11.15 5.01
N VAL A 112 8.62 9.87 5.30
CA VAL A 112 9.83 9.04 5.07
C VAL A 112 10.08 8.75 3.58
N ASN A 113 9.07 8.94 2.70
CA ASN A 113 9.19 8.75 1.25
C ASN A 113 8.78 10.02 0.47
N ALA A 114 9.75 10.72 -0.11
CA ALA A 114 9.61 12.07 -0.67
C ALA A 114 8.95 12.17 -2.08
N LYS A 115 7.95 11.35 -2.42
CA LYS A 115 7.22 11.46 -3.71
C LYS A 115 6.01 12.40 -3.61
N ARG A 116 5.80 13.26 -4.62
CA ARG A 116 4.77 14.32 -4.62
C ARG A 116 3.33 13.79 -4.53
N TYR A 117 3.05 12.65 -5.18
CA TYR A 117 1.74 11.97 -5.13
C TYR A 117 1.54 11.09 -3.88
N ASN A 118 2.62 10.71 -3.17
CA ASN A 118 2.50 9.89 -1.97
C ASN A 118 2.04 10.76 -0.79
N GLN A 119 0.75 10.66 -0.46
CA GLN A 119 0.12 11.36 0.66
C GLN A 119 0.33 10.63 2.00
N THR A 120 1.06 9.51 2.02
CA THR A 120 1.29 8.75 3.25
C THR A 120 2.39 9.39 4.09
N LYS A 121 2.07 9.64 5.36
CA LYS A 121 3.03 10.00 6.40
C LYS A 121 3.13 8.88 7.43
N TRP A 122 4.21 8.88 8.19
CA TRP A 122 4.25 8.25 9.50
C TRP A 122 3.72 9.23 10.54
N TYR A 123 2.95 8.74 11.51
CA TYR A 123 2.35 9.51 12.58
C TYR A 123 2.78 8.98 13.95
N SER A 124 3.03 9.89 14.88
CA SER A 124 3.20 9.61 16.31
C SER A 124 2.45 10.67 17.13
N LEU A 125 2.35 10.46 18.44
CA LEU A 125 1.59 11.28 19.36
C LEU A 125 2.53 11.84 20.43
N ASN A 126 2.53 13.16 20.61
CA ASN A 126 3.28 13.81 21.67
C ASN A 126 2.52 13.66 23.00
N PHE A 127 2.73 12.53 23.68
CA PHE A 127 2.04 12.20 24.93
C PHE A 127 2.26 13.25 26.03
N ASN A 128 3.44 13.85 26.12
CA ASN A 128 3.75 14.87 27.13
C ASN A 128 2.91 16.14 26.91
N LEU A 129 2.92 16.67 25.69
CA LEU A 129 2.12 17.86 25.36
C LEU A 129 0.61 17.59 25.45
N LEU A 130 0.17 16.40 25.02
CA LEU A 130 -1.23 15.98 25.13
C LEU A 130 -1.69 15.93 26.59
N ASN A 131 -0.91 15.30 27.47
CA ASN A 131 -1.24 15.23 28.89
C ASN A 131 -1.25 16.62 29.53
N ASN A 132 -0.27 17.48 29.21
CA ASN A 132 -0.20 18.85 29.72
C ASN A 132 -1.43 19.68 29.30
N MET A 133 -1.93 19.53 28.07
CA MET A 133 -3.16 20.22 27.64
C MET A 133 -4.42 19.71 28.35
N LEU A 134 -4.47 18.41 28.69
CA LEU A 134 -5.59 17.83 29.43
C LEU A 134 -5.57 18.30 30.90
N THR A 135 -4.42 18.31 31.57
CA THR A 135 -4.30 18.77 32.96
C THR A 135 -4.43 20.28 33.11
N SER A 136 -3.95 21.08 32.14
CA SER A 136 -4.09 22.55 32.19
C SER A 136 -5.53 23.04 32.09
N GLN A 137 -6.44 22.22 31.55
CA GLN A 137 -7.85 22.57 31.44
C GLN A 137 -8.65 22.15 32.68
N ASP A 138 -8.29 21.02 33.32
CA ASP A 138 -8.83 20.62 34.62
C ASP A 138 -8.63 21.71 35.70
N ILE A 139 -7.56 22.51 35.59
CA ILE A 139 -7.28 23.66 36.49
C ILE A 139 -8.17 24.89 36.17
N LYS A 140 -8.62 25.07 34.93
CA LYS A 140 -9.39 26.25 34.49
C LYS A 140 -10.89 26.11 34.73
N ASP A 141 -11.40 24.89 34.85
CA ASP A 141 -12.82 24.61 35.08
C ASP A 141 -13.37 25.15 36.42
N ASN A 142 -12.51 25.53 37.37
CA ASN A 142 -12.90 26.19 38.62
C ASN A 142 -13.29 27.69 38.44
N THR A 143 -13.26 28.24 37.22
CA THR A 143 -13.74 29.62 36.96
C THR A 143 -14.71 29.68 35.79
N VAL A 144 -16.01 29.62 36.10
CA VAL A 144 -17.10 29.76 35.12
C VAL A 144 -17.10 31.16 34.53
N LYS A 145 -16.86 31.28 33.21
CA LYS A 145 -17.35 32.40 32.40
C LYS A 145 -17.92 31.92 31.07
N ASN A 146 -19.24 32.05 30.93
CA ASN A 146 -19.93 31.88 29.66
C ASN A 146 -19.40 32.91 28.65
N LYS A 147 -18.96 32.44 27.47
CA LYS A 147 -18.67 33.32 26.34
C LYS A 147 -19.18 32.71 25.05
N TRP A 148 -20.34 33.20 24.62
CA TRP A 148 -20.84 32.97 23.26
C TRP A 148 -19.77 33.47 22.28
N THR A 149 -19.50 32.71 21.21
CA THR A 149 -18.57 33.14 20.16
C THR A 149 -19.20 32.99 18.78
N ASN A 150 -18.96 34.01 17.97
CA ASN A 150 -19.69 34.27 16.74
C ASN A 150 -19.37 33.28 15.62
N ARG A 151 -20.35 33.10 14.73
CA ARG A 151 -20.20 32.39 13.47
C ARG A 151 -19.25 33.20 12.57
N LEU A 152 -17.99 32.79 12.44
CA LEU A 152 -17.01 33.45 11.55
C LEU A 152 -16.68 32.57 10.34
N VAL A 153 -17.32 32.95 9.21
CA VAL A 153 -16.87 32.96 7.82
C VAL A 153 -16.01 31.78 7.29
N GLN A 154 -16.54 31.10 6.26
CA GLN A 154 -15.76 30.26 5.35
C GLN A 154 -14.83 31.14 4.49
N ASN A 155 -13.52 31.03 4.68
CA ASN A 155 -12.54 31.49 3.69
C ASN A 155 -12.22 30.35 2.72
N GLU A 156 -13.04 30.20 1.68
CA GLU A 156 -12.81 29.25 0.57
C GLU A 156 -12.42 30.01 -0.71
N PRO A 157 -11.38 29.56 -1.45
CA PRO A 157 -11.21 29.98 -2.84
C PRO A 157 -12.25 29.26 -3.72
N ILE A 158 -13.18 30.03 -4.29
CA ILE A 158 -14.19 29.51 -5.21
C ILE A 158 -13.50 29.04 -6.50
N ILE A 159 -13.60 27.74 -6.81
CA ILE A 159 -13.24 27.24 -8.13
C ILE A 159 -14.45 27.48 -9.04
N ILE A 160 -14.40 28.57 -9.82
CA ILE A 160 -15.38 28.84 -10.87
C ILE A 160 -15.07 27.91 -12.05
N SER A 161 -15.74 26.76 -12.10
CA SER A 161 -15.87 26.00 -13.34
C SER A 161 -17.14 26.45 -14.07
N ASN A 162 -17.00 27.39 -15.01
CA ASN A 162 -18.09 27.75 -15.91
C ASN A 162 -18.50 26.53 -16.72
N ASN A 163 -19.69 26.00 -16.46
CA ASN A 163 -20.48 25.34 -17.50
C ASN A 163 -21.96 25.63 -17.22
N ARG A 164 -22.62 26.26 -18.20
CA ARG A 164 -24.04 26.63 -18.14
C ARG A 164 -24.91 25.42 -18.53
N ASN A 165 -26.18 25.53 -18.13
CA ASN A 165 -27.41 24.87 -18.61
C ASN A 165 -28.15 24.27 -17.40
N ASN A 166 -29.14 24.93 -16.79
CA ASN A 166 -30.44 25.44 -17.27
C ASN A 166 -31.58 24.55 -16.74
N TYR A 167 -32.70 25.19 -16.39
CA TYR A 167 -33.97 24.61 -15.92
C TYR A 167 -34.03 24.11 -14.47
N THR A 168 -34.24 25.06 -13.56
CA THR A 168 -35.10 24.85 -12.39
C THR A 168 -36.57 25.10 -12.76
N ASN A 169 -37.41 24.10 -12.57
CA ASN A 169 -38.85 24.13 -12.22
C ASN A 169 -39.26 22.65 -12.07
N THR A 170 -40.19 22.23 -11.20
CA THR A 170 -41.30 22.98 -10.61
C THR A 170 -41.73 22.40 -9.25
N SER A 171 -42.28 23.26 -8.41
CA SER A 171 -43.35 23.03 -7.42
C SER A 171 -43.38 21.77 -6.52
N SER A 172 -43.38 22.08 -5.23
CA SER A 172 -44.00 21.31 -4.14
C SER A 172 -45.37 20.67 -4.45
N LYS A 173 -45.63 19.49 -3.89
CA LYS A 173 -46.95 19.15 -3.34
C LYS A 173 -46.84 18.35 -2.05
N LYS A 174 -47.39 18.90 -0.97
CA LYS A 174 -47.67 18.16 0.28
C LYS A 174 -48.87 17.24 0.02
N PHE A 175 -48.86 16.06 0.62
CA PHE A 175 -50.09 15.47 1.15
C PHE A 175 -49.86 15.09 2.62
N LYS A 176 -50.84 15.41 3.46
CA LYS A 176 -50.91 15.08 4.89
C LYS A 176 -51.85 13.88 5.08
N ASN A 177 -51.89 13.41 6.32
CA ASN A 177 -52.91 12.59 6.99
C ASN A 177 -52.54 11.10 7.09
N ASN A 178 -52.81 10.41 8.21
CA ASN A 178 -53.11 10.85 9.58
C ASN A 178 -52.72 9.71 10.54
N TYR A 179 -52.51 10.03 11.83
CA TYR A 179 -52.27 9.01 12.86
C TYR A 179 -53.61 8.60 13.50
N SER A 180 -53.84 7.30 13.68
CA SER A 180 -54.92 6.75 14.51
C SER A 180 -54.48 5.39 15.05
N ASP A 181 -54.53 5.20 16.38
CA ASP A 181 -54.12 3.98 17.05
C ASP A 181 -55.05 2.79 16.75
N SER A 182 -54.46 1.64 16.48
CA SER A 182 -54.92 0.36 17.02
C SER A 182 -53.72 -0.58 17.21
N LYS A 183 -53.74 -1.35 18.30
CA LYS A 183 -52.71 -2.35 18.63
C LYS A 183 -52.83 -3.54 17.69
N GLU A 184 -51.71 -4.10 17.21
CA GLU A 184 -51.35 -5.52 17.41
C GLU A 184 -50.00 -5.92 16.76
N GLU A 185 -49.35 -6.90 17.40
CA GLU A 185 -48.27 -7.80 16.94
C GLU A 185 -46.96 -7.24 16.32
N GLU A 186 -45.90 -7.25 17.14
CA GLU A 186 -44.50 -7.17 16.67
C GLU A 186 -44.07 -8.46 15.93
N ILE A 187 -44.43 -8.59 14.65
CA ILE A 187 -43.80 -9.58 13.76
C ILE A 187 -42.34 -9.15 13.52
N ASN A 188 -41.40 -9.96 14.03
CA ASN A 188 -39.96 -9.64 14.06
C ASN A 188 -39.29 -9.68 12.66
N PHE A 189 -39.53 -8.62 11.88
CA PHE A 189 -38.94 -8.37 10.56
C PHE A 189 -37.40 -8.41 10.55
N SER A 190 -36.75 -8.22 11.70
CA SER A 190 -35.29 -8.21 11.80
C SER A 190 -34.66 -9.59 11.54
N ASN A 191 -35.39 -10.68 11.77
CA ASN A 191 -34.88 -12.04 11.53
C ASN A 191 -35.00 -12.44 10.05
N VAL A 192 -36.12 -12.15 9.39
CA VAL A 192 -36.34 -12.41 7.95
C VAL A 192 -35.32 -11.66 7.08
N LEU A 193 -34.95 -10.44 7.47
CA LEU A 193 -33.89 -9.68 6.79
C LEU A 193 -32.47 -10.21 7.08
N LYS A 194 -32.19 -10.76 8.27
CA LYS A 194 -30.89 -11.36 8.61
C LYS A 194 -30.64 -12.67 7.86
N GLU A 195 -31.64 -13.53 7.71
CA GLU A 195 -31.48 -14.80 6.98
C GLU A 195 -31.26 -14.56 5.48
N ARG A 196 -32.07 -13.68 4.87
CA ARG A 196 -31.90 -13.28 3.45
C ARG A 196 -30.59 -12.55 3.15
N THR A 197 -29.94 -11.91 4.14
CA THR A 197 -28.64 -11.24 3.95
C THR A 197 -27.44 -12.14 4.27
N ALA A 198 -27.57 -13.07 5.23
CA ALA A 198 -26.50 -13.99 5.60
C ALA A 198 -26.15 -14.98 4.46
N GLN A 199 -27.15 -15.46 3.72
CA GLN A 199 -26.96 -16.47 2.66
C GLN A 199 -26.34 -15.91 1.36
N LYS A 200 -26.28 -14.58 1.19
CA LYS A 200 -25.81 -13.94 -0.07
C LYS A 200 -24.29 -13.66 -0.13
N THR A 201 -23.50 -14.15 0.83
CA THR A 201 -22.08 -13.74 1.00
C THR A 201 -21.02 -14.86 1.00
N LYS A 202 -21.42 -16.15 0.96
CA LYS A 202 -20.48 -17.26 0.72
C LYS A 202 -20.57 -17.72 -0.74
N LEU A 203 -19.49 -17.53 -1.49
CA LEU A 203 -19.29 -18.25 -2.76
C LEU A 203 -19.28 -19.76 -2.48
N THR A 204 -19.87 -20.52 -3.40
CA THR A 204 -19.76 -21.98 -3.46
C THR A 204 -18.31 -22.43 -3.69
N THR A 205 -18.04 -23.70 -3.43
CA THR A 205 -16.75 -24.34 -3.72
C THR A 205 -16.40 -24.30 -5.20
N ASN A 206 -17.40 -24.33 -6.09
CA ASN A 206 -17.20 -24.29 -7.54
C ASN A 206 -16.87 -22.88 -8.02
N GLU A 207 -17.62 -21.86 -7.61
CA GLU A 207 -17.28 -20.45 -7.90
C GLU A 207 -15.89 -20.07 -7.39
N THR A 208 -15.48 -20.61 -6.23
CA THR A 208 -14.13 -20.34 -5.70
C THR A 208 -13.02 -20.89 -6.60
N LYS A 209 -13.16 -22.13 -7.10
CA LYS A 209 -12.22 -22.73 -8.06
C LYS A 209 -12.20 -21.97 -9.40
N LEU A 210 -13.38 -21.53 -9.87
CA LEU A 210 -13.52 -20.77 -11.11
C LEU A 210 -12.83 -19.40 -11.02
N VAL A 211 -12.96 -18.70 -9.89
CA VAL A 211 -12.20 -17.46 -9.62
C VAL A 211 -10.69 -17.72 -9.57
N GLU A 212 -10.24 -18.85 -9.03
CA GLU A 212 -8.83 -19.26 -9.04
C GLU A 212 -8.32 -19.51 -10.46
N GLN A 213 -9.11 -20.17 -11.32
CA GLN A 213 -8.82 -20.39 -12.75
C GLN A 213 -8.73 -19.07 -13.53
N MET A 214 -9.70 -18.15 -13.35
CA MET A 214 -9.65 -16.82 -13.98
C MET A 214 -8.36 -16.07 -13.64
N VAL A 215 -7.98 -16.05 -12.36
CA VAL A 215 -6.76 -15.38 -11.87
C VAL A 215 -5.50 -16.08 -12.37
N TYR A 216 -5.51 -17.40 -12.53
CA TYR A 216 -4.41 -18.16 -13.12
C TYR A 216 -4.22 -17.82 -14.61
N LEU A 217 -5.28 -17.92 -15.42
CA LEU A 217 -5.25 -17.64 -16.85
C LEU A 217 -4.79 -16.20 -17.15
N TRP A 218 -5.33 -15.24 -16.40
CA TRP A 218 -4.87 -13.85 -16.48
C TRP A 218 -3.36 -13.74 -16.19
N ASN A 219 -2.90 -14.26 -15.06
CA ASN A 219 -1.49 -14.16 -14.68
C ASN A 219 -0.54 -14.93 -15.63
N LYS A 220 -1.04 -15.94 -16.36
CA LYS A 220 -0.31 -16.59 -17.46
C LYS A 220 -0.09 -15.65 -18.65
N VAL A 221 -1.11 -14.89 -19.08
CA VAL A 221 -0.97 -13.89 -20.16
C VAL A 221 0.12 -12.86 -19.81
N PHE A 222 0.14 -12.37 -18.56
CA PHE A 222 1.09 -11.34 -18.12
C PHE A 222 2.43 -11.88 -17.58
N ILE A 223 2.75 -13.18 -17.71
CA ILE A 223 3.93 -13.77 -17.05
C ILE A 223 5.26 -13.15 -17.55
N TYR A 224 5.35 -12.91 -18.86
CA TYR A 224 6.54 -12.33 -19.50
C TYR A 224 6.54 -10.80 -19.54
N SER A 225 5.39 -10.14 -19.38
CA SER A 225 5.26 -8.67 -19.32
C SER A 225 6.30 -7.99 -18.44
N ARG A 226 7.03 -7.00 -18.97
CA ARG A 226 7.97 -6.16 -18.20
C ARG A 226 7.32 -5.65 -16.91
N ASN A 227 6.10 -5.14 -17.10
CA ASN A 227 5.25 -4.51 -16.12
C ASN A 227 3.90 -5.26 -16.05
N PRO A 228 3.83 -6.42 -15.37
CA PRO A 228 2.63 -7.25 -15.38
C PRO A 228 1.48 -6.61 -14.59
N ILE A 229 0.29 -6.56 -15.17
CA ILE A 229 -0.94 -6.24 -14.44
C ILE A 229 -1.37 -7.53 -13.74
N LYS A 230 -1.03 -7.68 -12.46
CA LYS A 230 -1.28 -8.93 -11.73
C LYS A 230 -2.74 -9.07 -11.31
N ALA A 231 -3.37 -10.16 -11.68
CA ALA A 231 -4.65 -10.58 -11.12
C ALA A 231 -4.44 -11.12 -9.69
N TYR A 232 -5.44 -10.90 -8.84
CA TYR A 232 -5.43 -11.33 -7.44
C TYR A 232 -6.85 -11.58 -6.92
N ILE A 233 -6.95 -12.37 -5.85
CA ILE A 233 -8.20 -12.65 -5.15
C ILE A 233 -8.24 -11.83 -3.86
N SER A 234 -9.37 -11.16 -3.61
CA SER A 234 -9.69 -10.44 -2.38
C SER A 234 -11.12 -10.72 -1.94
N LYS A 235 -11.46 -10.36 -0.69
CA LYS A 235 -12.86 -10.44 -0.21
C LYS A 235 -13.82 -9.57 -1.01
N SER A 236 -13.33 -8.49 -1.63
CA SER A 236 -14.15 -7.53 -2.38
C SER A 236 -14.29 -7.83 -3.86
N ASN A 237 -13.36 -8.57 -4.48
CA ASN A 237 -13.41 -8.85 -5.92
C ASN A 237 -13.81 -10.29 -6.29
N LYS A 238 -13.88 -11.23 -5.33
CA LYS A 238 -14.36 -12.60 -5.59
C LYS A 238 -15.70 -12.62 -6.33
N LYS A 239 -16.69 -11.90 -5.79
CA LYS A 239 -18.02 -11.80 -6.42
C LYS A 239 -17.97 -11.07 -7.76
N ALA A 240 -17.23 -9.97 -7.86
CA ALA A 240 -17.07 -9.23 -9.12
C ALA A 240 -16.47 -10.10 -10.25
N LEU A 241 -15.55 -11.02 -9.94
CA LEU A 241 -15.00 -11.94 -10.94
C LEU A 241 -16.02 -12.99 -11.42
N VAL A 242 -16.82 -13.55 -10.51
CA VAL A 242 -17.93 -14.46 -10.88
C VAL A 242 -18.98 -13.73 -11.73
N ASP A 243 -19.40 -12.54 -11.27
CA ASP A 243 -20.38 -11.72 -11.98
C ASP A 243 -19.87 -11.31 -13.36
N VAL A 244 -18.59 -10.92 -13.48
CA VAL A 244 -17.95 -10.61 -14.77
C VAL A 244 -17.93 -11.82 -15.71
N LEU A 245 -17.52 -13.00 -15.25
CA LEU A 245 -17.47 -14.19 -16.11
C LEU A 245 -18.86 -14.58 -16.60
N ASN A 246 -19.84 -14.60 -15.71
CA ASN A 246 -21.20 -15.03 -16.06
C ASN A 246 -21.92 -14.02 -16.96
N ASN A 247 -21.79 -12.71 -16.67
CA ASN A 247 -22.59 -11.68 -17.33
C ASN A 247 -21.99 -11.19 -18.66
N HIS A 248 -20.65 -11.14 -18.78
CA HIS A 248 -19.99 -10.60 -19.99
C HIS A 248 -19.25 -11.65 -20.81
N PHE A 249 -18.98 -12.83 -20.24
CA PHE A 249 -18.25 -13.91 -20.91
C PHE A 249 -19.04 -15.23 -20.96
N GLU A 250 -20.33 -15.24 -20.57
CA GLU A 250 -21.22 -16.43 -20.62
C GLU A 250 -20.69 -17.65 -19.81
N GLY A 251 -19.79 -17.44 -18.85
CA GLY A 251 -19.10 -18.51 -18.12
C GLY A 251 -17.82 -19.03 -18.80
N ASP A 252 -17.44 -18.49 -19.97
CA ASP A 252 -16.35 -18.95 -20.81
C ASP A 252 -14.99 -18.38 -20.38
N LEU A 253 -14.08 -19.29 -20.00
CA LEU A 253 -12.72 -18.96 -19.58
C LEU A 253 -11.79 -18.58 -20.73
N ASP A 254 -12.09 -18.99 -21.97
CA ASP A 254 -11.31 -18.62 -23.14
C ASP A 254 -11.65 -17.18 -23.58
N LYS A 255 -12.93 -16.78 -23.58
CA LYS A 255 -13.33 -15.35 -23.74
C LYS A 255 -12.69 -14.45 -22.67
N TRP A 256 -12.63 -14.91 -21.41
CA TRP A 256 -11.90 -14.21 -20.35
C TRP A 256 -10.38 -14.10 -20.62
N ARG A 257 -9.78 -15.14 -21.20
CA ARG A 257 -8.36 -15.14 -21.61
C ARG A 257 -8.12 -14.20 -22.79
N GLU A 258 -9.03 -14.14 -23.76
CA GLU A 258 -8.99 -13.17 -24.87
C GLU A 258 -9.08 -11.73 -24.36
N TYR A 259 -9.97 -11.45 -23.39
CA TYR A 259 -10.02 -10.16 -22.72
C TYR A 259 -8.68 -9.78 -22.05
N ALA A 260 -8.01 -10.74 -21.38
CA ALA A 260 -6.68 -10.52 -20.82
C ALA A 260 -5.61 -10.23 -21.90
N LEU A 261 -5.70 -10.88 -23.08
CA LEU A 261 -4.83 -10.61 -24.23
C LEU A 261 -5.11 -9.22 -24.83
N ALA A 262 -6.37 -8.82 -24.98
CA ALA A 262 -6.75 -7.49 -25.42
C ALA A 262 -6.13 -6.41 -24.52
N VAL A 263 -6.24 -6.56 -23.19
CA VAL A 263 -5.57 -5.66 -22.23
C VAL A 263 -4.04 -5.66 -22.39
N ASN A 264 -3.43 -6.83 -22.63
CA ASN A 264 -1.98 -6.93 -22.88
C ASN A 264 -1.55 -6.21 -24.17
N SER A 265 -2.44 -6.12 -25.17
CA SER A 265 -2.21 -5.48 -26.47
C SER A 265 -2.39 -3.95 -26.49
N SER A 266 -2.54 -3.28 -25.33
CA SER A 266 -2.70 -1.82 -25.24
C SER A 266 -1.56 -1.11 -24.50
N GLN A 267 -0.89 -0.17 -25.16
CA GLN A 267 0.14 0.71 -24.62
C GLN A 267 -0.44 1.61 -23.51
N PHE A 268 -1.68 2.07 -23.65
CA PHE A 268 -2.32 2.93 -22.66
C PHE A 268 -2.65 2.16 -21.37
N LEU A 269 -3.25 0.97 -21.48
CA LEU A 269 -3.58 0.15 -20.32
C LEU A 269 -2.31 -0.36 -19.61
N MET A 270 -1.28 -0.72 -20.37
CA MET A 270 0.01 -1.17 -19.84
C MET A 270 0.87 -0.02 -19.28
N GLY A 271 0.51 1.24 -19.55
CA GLY A 271 1.18 2.44 -19.04
C GLY A 271 2.49 2.78 -19.75
N GLU A 272 2.57 2.43 -21.04
CA GLU A 272 3.69 2.74 -21.95
C GLU A 272 3.43 4.03 -22.73
N LYS A 273 2.16 4.41 -22.92
CA LYS A 273 1.76 5.67 -23.53
C LYS A 273 1.95 6.85 -22.58
N GLU A 274 2.62 7.91 -23.03
CA GLU A 274 2.78 9.12 -22.22
C GLU A 274 1.43 9.76 -21.89
N THR A 275 1.23 10.08 -20.62
CA THR A 275 -0.01 10.69 -20.11
C THR A 275 0.32 11.65 -18.98
N LYS A 276 -0.51 12.68 -18.78
CA LYS A 276 -0.32 13.74 -17.76
C LYS A 276 -0.14 13.24 -16.30
N LYS A 277 -0.37 11.95 -16.03
CA LYS A 277 -0.27 11.32 -14.70
C LYS A 277 0.51 9.99 -14.71
N ASN A 278 1.14 9.61 -15.83
CA ASN A 278 1.72 8.27 -16.05
C ASN A 278 0.72 7.17 -15.64
N PHE A 279 -0.47 7.22 -16.24
CA PHE A 279 -1.53 6.26 -16.03
C PHE A 279 -1.07 4.85 -16.39
N ARG A 280 -1.58 3.88 -15.64
CA ARG A 280 -1.48 2.44 -15.93
C ARG A 280 -2.68 1.77 -15.28
N ALA A 281 -3.29 0.82 -15.99
CA ALA A 281 -4.44 0.09 -15.48
C ALA A 281 -4.05 -0.81 -14.29
N ILE A 282 -5.01 -0.99 -13.39
CA ILE A 282 -4.92 -1.92 -12.25
C ILE A 282 -6.03 -2.96 -12.38
N PHE A 283 -5.76 -4.19 -11.94
CA PHE A 283 -6.69 -5.31 -12.12
C PHE A 283 -8.10 -5.03 -11.59
N SER A 284 -8.23 -4.41 -10.41
CA SER A 284 -9.53 -4.02 -9.81
C SER A 284 -10.31 -2.96 -10.59
N TRP A 285 -9.67 -2.24 -11.51
CA TRP A 285 -10.34 -1.28 -12.40
C TRP A 285 -10.79 -1.97 -13.69
N LEU A 286 -10.00 -2.92 -14.21
CA LEU A 286 -10.32 -3.70 -15.41
C LEU A 286 -11.52 -4.64 -15.22
N ILE A 287 -11.75 -5.15 -14.01
CA ILE A 287 -12.91 -6.00 -13.68
C ILE A 287 -14.18 -5.21 -13.33
N LYS A 288 -14.26 -3.94 -13.72
CA LYS A 288 -15.49 -3.14 -13.62
C LYS A 288 -16.24 -3.21 -14.94
N GLU A 289 -17.54 -3.44 -14.86
CA GLU A 289 -18.52 -3.34 -15.96
C GLU A 289 -18.23 -2.15 -16.91
N GLU A 290 -18.26 -0.91 -16.39
CA GLU A 290 -17.98 0.34 -17.16
C GLU A 290 -16.63 0.38 -17.91
N THR A 291 -15.65 -0.42 -17.49
CA THR A 291 -14.29 -0.46 -18.06
C THR A 291 -14.15 -1.62 -19.04
N LEU A 292 -14.77 -2.75 -18.70
CA LEU A 292 -14.78 -3.97 -19.46
C LEU A 292 -15.53 -3.78 -20.78
N GLU A 293 -16.72 -3.17 -20.76
CA GLU A 293 -17.50 -2.84 -21.96
C GLU A 293 -16.70 -1.98 -22.95
N LYS A 294 -15.99 -0.96 -22.45
CA LYS A 294 -15.16 -0.07 -23.27
C LYS A 294 -14.00 -0.79 -23.93
N ILE A 295 -13.35 -1.70 -23.19
CA ILE A 295 -12.27 -2.53 -23.73
C ILE A 295 -12.80 -3.53 -24.77
N MET A 296 -13.98 -4.13 -24.55
CA MET A 296 -14.65 -4.97 -25.56
C MET A 296 -15.04 -4.19 -26.81
N ASN A 297 -15.38 -2.89 -26.66
CA ASN A 297 -15.59 -1.95 -27.76
C ASN A 297 -14.29 -1.38 -28.38
N ASN A 298 -13.13 -2.00 -28.10
CA ASN A 298 -11.80 -1.60 -28.57
C ASN A 298 -11.35 -0.18 -28.19
N GLU A 299 -11.94 0.44 -27.16
CA GLU A 299 -11.40 1.69 -26.59
C GLU A 299 -10.01 1.46 -25.96
N TYR A 300 -9.34 2.55 -25.59
CA TYR A 300 -8.01 2.54 -24.96
C TYR A 300 -6.87 1.97 -25.82
N GLY A 301 -7.08 1.81 -27.13
CA GLY A 301 -6.03 1.37 -28.06
C GLY A 301 -5.70 -0.11 -27.91
N ILE A 302 -6.71 -0.97 -27.95
CA ILE A 302 -6.49 -2.42 -28.08
C ILE A 302 -5.79 -2.69 -29.42
N GLY A 303 -4.77 -3.54 -29.40
CA GLY A 303 -3.95 -3.86 -30.59
C GLY A 303 -2.86 -2.84 -30.95
N ASP A 304 -2.69 -1.73 -30.21
CA ASP A 304 -1.65 -0.72 -30.51
C ASP A 304 -0.23 -1.14 -30.08
N ARG A 305 -0.07 -2.34 -29.50
CA ARG A 305 1.21 -3.00 -29.23
C ARG A 305 1.15 -4.51 -29.41
N GLU A 306 2.31 -5.08 -29.69
CA GLU A 306 2.50 -6.52 -29.72
C GLU A 306 2.37 -7.15 -28.31
N LEU A 307 1.85 -8.38 -28.27
CA LEU A 307 1.69 -9.17 -27.06
C LEU A 307 3.04 -9.53 -26.43
N ASP A 308 3.11 -9.51 -25.10
CA ASP A 308 4.33 -9.84 -24.35
C ASP A 308 4.81 -11.28 -24.57
N MET A 309 3.91 -12.18 -24.98
CA MET A 309 4.21 -13.58 -25.29
C MET A 309 4.92 -13.78 -26.64
N ASN A 310 4.93 -12.77 -27.51
CA ASN A 310 5.76 -12.79 -28.73
C ASN A 310 7.15 -12.19 -28.45
N ASN A 311 7.24 -11.26 -27.50
CA ASN A 311 8.45 -10.52 -27.13
C ASN A 311 9.20 -11.10 -25.91
N ILE A 312 9.06 -12.41 -25.64
CA ILE A 312 9.54 -13.07 -24.40
C ILE A 312 11.02 -12.75 -24.11
N SER A 313 11.92 -13.04 -25.04
CA SER A 313 13.38 -12.88 -24.84
C SER A 313 13.77 -11.43 -24.54
N LYS A 314 13.18 -10.48 -25.28
CA LYS A 314 13.41 -9.04 -25.13
C LYS A 314 12.92 -8.56 -23.75
N ASN A 315 11.67 -8.85 -23.43
CA ASN A 315 11.02 -8.51 -22.16
C ASN A 315 11.74 -9.11 -20.93
N ILE A 316 12.29 -10.33 -21.08
CA ILE A 316 13.12 -10.97 -20.06
C ILE A 316 14.44 -10.20 -19.87
N GLU A 317 15.13 -9.81 -20.95
CA GLU A 317 16.41 -9.12 -20.85
C GLU A 317 16.25 -7.72 -20.25
N GLU A 318 15.22 -6.96 -20.66
CA GLU A 318 14.95 -5.64 -20.09
C GLU A 318 14.54 -5.72 -18.62
N LYS A 319 13.85 -6.79 -18.18
CA LYS A 319 13.63 -7.07 -16.75
C LYS A 319 14.94 -7.31 -15.99
N LYS A 320 15.89 -8.08 -16.56
CA LYS A 320 17.21 -8.29 -15.93
C LYS A 320 17.92 -6.94 -15.77
N GLU A 321 17.98 -6.17 -16.85
CA GLU A 321 18.70 -4.92 -16.91
C GLU A 321 18.04 -3.83 -16.03
N GLU A 322 16.71 -3.81 -15.87
CA GLU A 322 16.03 -2.95 -14.90
C GLU A 322 16.43 -3.28 -13.44
N VAL A 323 16.61 -4.57 -13.10
CA VAL A 323 17.10 -4.99 -11.77
C VAL A 323 18.56 -4.60 -11.56
N VAL A 324 19.41 -4.77 -12.58
CA VAL A 324 20.81 -4.32 -12.56
C VAL A 324 20.87 -2.80 -12.34
N ASN A 325 20.15 -2.01 -13.14
CA ASN A 325 20.13 -0.55 -13.03
C ASN A 325 19.52 -0.04 -11.70
N LYS A 326 18.60 -0.79 -11.08
CA LYS A 326 18.11 -0.49 -9.72
C LYS A 326 19.17 -0.78 -8.64
N MET A 327 20.05 -1.74 -8.85
CA MET A 327 21.16 -2.00 -7.93
C MET A 327 22.25 -0.95 -8.09
N ASP A 328 22.66 -0.63 -9.32
CA ASP A 328 23.66 0.40 -9.61
C ASP A 328 23.29 1.73 -8.93
N LYS A 329 22.04 2.20 -9.09
CA LYS A 329 21.55 3.42 -8.41
C LYS A 329 21.72 3.37 -6.89
N LYS A 330 21.42 2.23 -6.24
CA LYS A 330 21.60 2.06 -4.79
C LYS A 330 23.08 2.05 -4.38
N ILE A 331 23.96 1.49 -5.21
CA ILE A 331 25.40 1.49 -4.95
C ILE A 331 25.92 2.92 -5.07
N SER A 332 25.61 3.65 -6.15
CA SER A 332 26.00 5.04 -6.32
C SER A 332 25.44 5.95 -5.22
N GLU A 333 24.19 5.74 -4.77
CA GLU A 333 23.60 6.41 -3.60
C GLU A 333 24.38 6.13 -2.31
N TYR A 334 24.72 4.86 -2.04
CA TYR A 334 25.49 4.45 -0.86
C TYR A 334 26.91 5.05 -0.88
N MET A 335 27.58 5.07 -2.04
CA MET A 335 28.92 5.64 -2.16
C MET A 335 28.91 7.15 -1.92
N LYS A 336 27.99 7.89 -2.53
CA LYS A 336 27.86 9.35 -2.35
C LYS A 336 27.67 9.79 -0.89
N ILE A 337 27.19 8.91 -0.01
CA ILE A 337 27.00 9.18 1.42
C ILE A 337 28.28 8.95 2.22
N LYS A 338 29.15 8.01 1.80
CA LYS A 338 30.30 7.54 2.59
C LYS A 338 31.65 8.10 2.17
N ILE A 339 31.71 8.77 1.01
CA ILE A 339 32.95 9.11 0.33
C ILE A 339 33.04 10.61 0.07
N ASN A 340 34.24 11.17 0.24
CA ASN A 340 34.57 12.51 -0.22
C ASN A 340 34.77 12.47 -1.75
N ASP A 341 33.69 12.69 -2.50
CA ASP A 341 33.65 12.58 -3.96
C ASP A 341 34.68 13.50 -4.65
N LYS A 342 34.97 14.69 -4.10
CA LYS A 342 36.01 15.57 -4.66
C LYS A 342 37.39 14.91 -4.59
N LYS A 343 37.78 14.44 -3.40
CA LYS A 343 39.08 13.81 -3.16
C LYS A 343 39.24 12.53 -4.00
N GLU A 344 38.21 11.69 -4.07
CA GLU A 344 38.26 10.47 -4.88
C GLU A 344 38.35 10.74 -6.38
N ARG A 345 37.73 11.83 -6.89
CA ARG A 345 37.87 12.22 -8.30
C ARG A 345 39.28 12.72 -8.63
N GLU A 346 39.92 13.44 -7.72
CA GLU A 346 41.31 13.87 -7.85
C GLU A 346 42.26 12.66 -7.91
N GLU A 347 42.16 11.74 -6.94
CA GLU A 347 42.95 10.49 -6.92
C GLU A 347 42.64 9.56 -8.12
N PHE A 348 41.40 9.51 -8.59
CA PHE A 348 41.02 8.77 -9.80
C PHE A 348 41.69 9.33 -11.05
N ILE A 349 41.70 10.66 -11.22
CA ILE A 349 42.35 11.32 -12.37
C ILE A 349 43.86 11.05 -12.35
N GLU A 350 44.50 11.09 -11.17
CA GLU A 350 45.91 10.75 -11.01
C GLU A 350 46.18 9.29 -11.41
N TYR A 351 45.39 8.34 -10.90
CA TYR A 351 45.48 6.92 -11.27
C TYR A 351 45.31 6.67 -12.78
N VAL A 352 44.35 7.32 -13.45
CA VAL A 352 44.16 7.19 -14.91
C VAL A 352 45.35 7.76 -15.69
N LYS A 353 46.00 8.82 -15.18
CA LYS A 353 47.20 9.40 -15.78
C LYS A 353 48.44 8.54 -15.55
N SER A 354 48.63 7.99 -14.35
CA SER A 354 49.83 7.24 -13.97
C SER A 354 49.87 5.81 -14.49
N ALA A 355 48.70 5.17 -14.68
CA ALA A 355 48.61 3.81 -15.20
C ALA A 355 49.40 3.65 -16.52
N SER A 356 50.19 2.59 -16.66
CA SER A 356 50.88 2.25 -17.92
C SER A 356 50.00 1.39 -18.84
N ILE A 357 50.45 1.09 -20.07
CA ILE A 357 49.73 0.15 -20.97
C ILE A 357 49.98 -1.31 -20.55
N THR A 358 51.08 -1.58 -19.84
CA THR A 358 51.59 -2.93 -19.59
C THR A 358 51.17 -3.51 -18.25
N GLU A 359 51.28 -2.79 -17.13
CA GLU A 359 51.22 -3.42 -15.78
C GLU A 359 50.47 -2.66 -14.66
N ASP A 360 50.44 -1.32 -14.61
CA ASP A 360 49.90 -0.59 -13.44
C ASP A 360 48.37 -0.33 -13.47
N ASP A 361 47.57 -1.38 -13.74
CA ASP A 361 46.11 -1.32 -13.58
C ASP A 361 45.68 -1.80 -12.18
N ARG A 362 46.09 -1.05 -11.15
CA ARG A 362 45.87 -1.37 -9.73
C ARG A 362 44.43 -1.78 -9.37
N TYR A 363 43.43 -1.22 -10.04
CA TYR A 363 42.01 -1.50 -9.80
C TYR A 363 41.38 -2.45 -10.85
N GLY A 364 42.12 -2.83 -11.89
CA GLY A 364 41.68 -3.77 -12.92
C GLY A 364 40.55 -3.24 -13.81
N ILE A 365 40.44 -1.92 -13.98
CA ILE A 365 39.34 -1.29 -14.75
C ILE A 365 39.80 -0.64 -16.06
N LEU A 366 41.10 -0.41 -16.24
CA LEU A 366 41.62 0.34 -17.40
C LEU A 366 42.06 -0.57 -18.54
N LYS A 367 42.58 -1.77 -18.26
CA LYS A 367 43.31 -2.66 -19.19
C LYS A 367 42.64 -2.91 -20.55
N ASN A 368 41.31 -2.92 -20.61
CA ASN A 368 40.56 -3.14 -21.86
C ASN A 368 40.09 -1.85 -22.54
N ILE A 369 40.05 -0.73 -21.81
CA ILE A 369 39.54 0.56 -22.29
C ILE A 369 40.69 1.42 -22.86
N ILE A 370 41.81 1.52 -22.13
CA ILE A 370 42.97 2.32 -22.59
C ILE A 370 43.70 1.72 -23.82
N LYS A 371 43.36 0.48 -24.20
CA LYS A 371 43.77 -0.15 -25.47
C LYS A 371 43.00 0.35 -26.68
N GLN A 372 41.79 0.87 -26.47
CA GLN A 372 40.87 1.31 -27.53
C GLN A 372 40.75 2.84 -27.59
N VAL A 373 40.86 3.51 -26.43
CA VAL A 373 40.71 4.97 -26.32
C VAL A 373 41.90 5.57 -25.54
N PRO A 374 42.59 6.59 -26.07
CA PRO A 374 43.63 7.31 -25.34
C PRO A 374 43.17 7.90 -24.01
N LYS A 375 44.03 7.86 -22.97
CA LYS A 375 43.71 8.30 -21.60
C LYS A 375 43.29 9.77 -21.52
N ASN A 376 43.99 10.64 -22.23
CA ASN A 376 43.65 12.06 -22.33
C ASN A 376 42.23 12.25 -22.90
N TYR A 377 41.83 11.47 -23.91
CA TYR A 377 40.48 11.57 -24.47
C TYR A 377 39.40 11.17 -23.45
N ILE A 378 39.62 10.10 -22.69
CA ILE A 378 38.73 9.68 -21.59
C ILE A 378 38.62 10.78 -20.51
N LEU A 379 39.71 11.49 -20.23
CA LEU A 379 39.74 12.52 -19.19
C LEU A 379 39.18 13.87 -19.62
N GLU A 380 39.37 14.28 -20.88
CA GLU A 380 39.20 15.67 -21.33
C GLU A 380 38.03 15.87 -22.29
N ARG A 381 37.61 14.85 -23.06
CA ARG A 381 36.56 15.02 -24.07
C ARG A 381 35.17 14.67 -23.54
N GLU A 382 34.21 15.53 -23.84
CA GLU A 382 32.79 15.35 -23.46
C GLU A 382 32.19 14.05 -24.04
N GLU A 383 32.64 13.62 -25.24
CA GLU A 383 32.19 12.37 -25.89
C GLU A 383 32.47 11.11 -25.06
N TYR A 384 33.47 11.13 -24.18
CA TYR A 384 33.83 10.01 -23.30
C TYR A 384 33.36 10.17 -21.84
N LYS A 385 32.58 11.21 -21.53
CA LYS A 385 32.11 11.53 -20.18
C LYS A 385 31.36 10.39 -19.49
N GLU A 386 30.53 9.66 -20.23
CA GLU A 386 29.83 8.49 -19.68
C GLU A 386 30.78 7.33 -19.38
N ILE A 387 31.82 7.12 -20.21
CA ILE A 387 32.86 6.13 -19.94
C ILE A 387 33.69 6.54 -18.72
N LYS A 388 34.06 7.82 -18.62
CA LYS A 388 34.78 8.40 -17.47
C LYS A 388 34.01 8.21 -16.16
N GLU A 389 32.71 8.46 -16.13
CA GLU A 389 31.91 8.30 -14.91
C GLU A 389 31.71 6.81 -14.55
N ASN A 390 31.50 5.92 -15.53
CA ASN A 390 31.43 4.48 -15.28
C ASN A 390 32.77 3.89 -14.79
N LEU A 391 33.90 4.41 -15.28
CA LEU A 391 35.24 4.09 -14.77
C LEU A 391 35.42 4.60 -13.34
N TYR A 392 35.05 5.86 -13.06
CA TYR A 392 35.13 6.45 -11.72
C TYR A 392 34.32 5.65 -10.70
N GLU A 393 33.05 5.32 -11.00
CA GLU A 393 32.23 4.46 -10.12
C GLU A 393 32.87 3.08 -9.92
N SER A 394 33.48 2.50 -10.95
CA SER A 394 34.18 1.21 -10.86
C SER A 394 35.45 1.28 -9.99
N TYR A 395 36.21 2.38 -10.09
CA TYR A 395 37.38 2.68 -9.25
C TYR A 395 36.97 2.81 -7.77
N VAL A 396 35.96 3.65 -7.49
CA VAL A 396 35.45 3.87 -6.13
C VAL A 396 34.96 2.55 -5.51
N MET A 397 34.21 1.75 -6.26
CA MET A 397 33.77 0.44 -5.79
C MET A 397 34.94 -0.52 -5.54
N LYS A 398 35.94 -0.57 -6.42
CA LYS A 398 37.09 -1.47 -6.23
C LYS A 398 37.93 -1.06 -5.03
N LYS A 399 38.14 0.25 -4.82
CA LYS A 399 38.89 0.82 -3.70
C LYS A 399 38.22 0.58 -2.35
N HIS A 400 36.91 0.78 -2.26
CA HIS A 400 36.17 0.77 -0.97
C HIS A 400 35.44 -0.56 -0.67
N LEU A 401 35.22 -1.43 -1.66
CA LEU A 401 34.51 -2.71 -1.51
C LEU A 401 35.24 -3.92 -2.15
N SER A 402 36.46 -3.73 -2.66
CA SER A 402 37.25 -4.78 -3.34
C SER A 402 36.58 -5.42 -4.57
N ILE A 403 35.55 -4.79 -5.13
CA ILE A 403 34.77 -5.29 -6.27
C ILE A 403 34.39 -4.15 -7.23
N THR A 404 34.49 -4.36 -8.54
CA THR A 404 34.15 -3.33 -9.55
C THR A 404 32.64 -3.29 -9.82
N LYS A 405 32.15 -2.19 -10.40
CA LYS A 405 30.77 -2.08 -10.91
C LYS A 405 30.45 -3.20 -11.90
N ILE A 406 31.39 -3.49 -12.80
CA ILE A 406 31.26 -4.52 -13.84
C ILE A 406 31.12 -5.92 -13.22
N GLU A 407 32.00 -6.27 -12.27
CA GLU A 407 31.96 -7.55 -11.54
C GLU A 407 30.62 -7.74 -10.78
N VAL A 408 30.06 -6.67 -10.21
CA VAL A 408 28.74 -6.70 -9.56
C VAL A 408 27.61 -6.91 -10.57
N ARG A 409 27.59 -6.15 -11.68
CA ARG A 409 26.59 -6.27 -12.74
C ARG A 409 26.56 -7.68 -13.33
N GLU A 410 27.72 -8.27 -13.57
CA GLU A 410 27.85 -9.65 -14.07
C GLU A 410 27.32 -10.69 -13.07
N LYS A 411 27.75 -10.62 -11.79
CA LYS A 411 27.25 -11.52 -10.73
C LYS A 411 25.73 -11.45 -10.58
N ILE A 412 25.13 -10.26 -10.73
CA ILE A 412 23.68 -10.07 -10.69
C ILE A 412 23.01 -10.72 -11.91
N ARG A 413 23.48 -10.45 -13.13
CA ARG A 413 22.93 -11.06 -14.37
C ARG A 413 22.97 -12.59 -14.29
N ASN A 414 24.11 -13.16 -13.88
CA ASN A 414 24.27 -14.61 -13.70
C ASN A 414 23.33 -15.19 -12.63
N LYS A 415 23.10 -14.46 -11.52
CA LYS A 415 22.15 -14.86 -10.48
C LYS A 415 20.70 -14.79 -10.96
N ILE A 416 20.32 -13.77 -11.73
CA ILE A 416 18.96 -13.64 -12.28
C ILE A 416 18.70 -14.73 -13.33
N LYS A 417 19.68 -15.03 -14.20
CA LYS A 417 19.59 -16.12 -15.20
C LYS A 417 19.19 -17.45 -14.54
N LYS A 418 19.91 -17.86 -13.49
CA LYS A 418 19.60 -19.07 -12.70
C LYS A 418 18.20 -19.04 -12.06
N ILE A 419 17.72 -17.87 -11.61
CA ILE A 419 16.38 -17.73 -11.02
C ILE A 419 15.28 -17.89 -12.08
N ILE A 420 15.50 -17.43 -13.31
CA ILE A 420 14.54 -17.54 -14.41
C ILE A 420 14.46 -19.01 -14.86
N GLU A 421 15.60 -19.66 -15.12
CA GLU A 421 15.70 -21.07 -15.49
C GLU A 421 14.96 -21.98 -14.47
N ASN A 422 15.17 -21.74 -13.17
CA ASN A 422 14.48 -22.48 -12.11
C ASN A 422 12.96 -22.23 -12.11
N LYS A 423 12.49 -21.02 -12.44
CA LYS A 423 11.05 -20.71 -12.51
C LYS A 423 10.37 -21.31 -13.73
N GLU A 424 11.02 -21.29 -14.88
CA GLU A 424 10.51 -21.91 -16.10
C GLU A 424 10.38 -23.42 -15.92
N ASN A 425 11.40 -24.07 -15.34
CA ASN A 425 11.32 -25.49 -14.99
C ASN A 425 10.18 -25.77 -13.99
N SER A 426 10.03 -24.93 -12.96
CA SER A 426 8.92 -25.06 -11.99
C SER A 426 7.54 -24.89 -12.66
N HIS A 427 7.39 -23.98 -13.62
CA HIS A 427 6.15 -23.76 -14.35
C HIS A 427 5.82 -24.87 -15.35
N LYS A 428 6.82 -25.42 -16.06
CA LYS A 428 6.66 -26.61 -16.91
C LYS A 428 6.16 -27.81 -16.11
N LEU A 429 6.75 -28.02 -14.92
CA LEU A 429 6.37 -29.12 -14.02
C LEU A 429 4.93 -28.95 -13.48
N LEU A 430 4.51 -27.72 -13.19
CA LEU A 430 3.10 -27.41 -12.87
C LEU A 430 2.16 -27.65 -14.06
N GLU A 431 2.52 -27.23 -15.28
CA GLU A 431 1.69 -27.49 -16.48
C GLU A 431 1.57 -28.99 -16.81
N GLU A 432 2.61 -29.78 -16.56
CA GLU A 432 2.52 -31.24 -16.66
C GLU A 432 1.60 -31.84 -15.59
N LEU A 433 1.65 -31.34 -14.36
CA LEU A 433 0.74 -31.76 -13.30
C LEU A 433 -0.71 -31.40 -13.62
N ASP A 434 -0.97 -30.17 -14.09
CA ASP A 434 -2.29 -29.73 -14.56
C ASP A 434 -2.80 -30.64 -15.68
N LYS A 435 -2.00 -30.92 -16.71
CA LYS A 435 -2.34 -31.87 -17.80
C LYS A 435 -2.63 -33.27 -17.27
N LYS A 436 -1.86 -33.78 -16.32
CA LYS A 436 -2.07 -35.09 -15.67
C LYS A 436 -3.35 -35.11 -14.81
N ILE A 437 -3.69 -34.01 -14.14
CA ILE A 437 -4.92 -33.85 -13.35
C ILE A 437 -6.15 -33.78 -14.26
N MET A 438 -6.13 -32.94 -15.29
CA MET A 438 -7.23 -32.81 -16.25
C MET A 438 -7.49 -34.14 -16.97
N LYS A 439 -6.43 -34.84 -17.42
CA LYS A 439 -6.56 -36.17 -18.03
C LYS A 439 -7.18 -37.21 -17.08
N LYS A 440 -6.84 -37.16 -15.78
CA LYS A 440 -7.49 -38.00 -14.74
C LYS A 440 -8.95 -37.61 -14.47
N GLN A 441 -9.32 -36.33 -14.59
CA GLN A 441 -10.71 -35.89 -14.40
C GLN A 441 -11.60 -36.30 -15.58
N VAL A 442 -11.13 -36.16 -16.82
CA VAL A 442 -11.83 -36.65 -18.02
C VAL A 442 -12.03 -38.17 -17.94
N LEU A 443 -10.98 -38.94 -17.60
CA LEU A 443 -11.09 -40.39 -17.41
C LEU A 443 -12.11 -40.80 -16.32
N LYS A 444 -12.37 -39.92 -15.33
CA LYS A 444 -13.32 -40.15 -14.24
C LYS A 444 -14.74 -39.63 -14.54
N GLN A 445 -14.96 -39.06 -15.72
CA GLN A 445 -16.28 -38.70 -16.26
C GLN A 445 -16.73 -39.67 -17.37
N MET A 446 -15.81 -40.48 -17.89
CA MET A 446 -16.06 -41.55 -18.87
C MET A 446 -16.18 -42.94 -18.21
N SER A 447 -16.18 -42.98 -16.88
CA SER A 447 -16.31 -44.17 -16.01
C SER A 447 -17.44 -43.97 -15.01
#